data_AF-A0AAW0LX29-F1
#
_entry.id   AF-A0AAW0LX29-F1
#
_cell.length_a   1.000
_cell.length_b   1.000
_cell.length_c   1.000
_cell.angle_alpha   90.00
_cell.angle_beta   90.00
_cell.angle_gamma   90.00
#
_symmetry.space_group_name_H-M   'P 1'
#
loop_
_entity.id
_entity.type
_entity.pdbx_description
1 polymer ?
#
loop_
_entity_poly.entity_id
_entity_poly.type
_entity_poly.pdbx_seq_one_letter_code
_entity_poly.pdbx_strand_id
1 'polypeptide(L)'
;MVSLRFIRFTQRSKFCILPRIIGVKGLQLQSGDRVLRFATLATRMEQYIQGQSRDLVDQAYTKFVSIMFVTLEKIAQTDPKYADIFLLENYAAFQNSLYDLANVVPTLAKFYHQASEAYEQACTRHISVIIYTQFERLFQFARRIEDLMYTITPEEIPFQLGLSKMDLRKMLKSTLSGVDKSISAMYKKLQKNLTSEELLPSLWDKCKKEFLDKYESFVQLVAKIYHPSENIPSVAEMRELLANL
;
A
#
# COMPACT_ATOMS: atom_id res chain seq x y z
N MET A 1 21.07 18.19 9.37
CA MET A 1 21.46 17.76 8.01
C MET A 1 20.21 17.26 7.29
N VAL A 2 19.58 18.11 6.49
CA VAL A 2 18.54 17.70 5.54
C VAL A 2 19.21 16.74 4.55
N SER A 3 18.79 15.48 4.52
CA SER A 3 19.40 14.45 3.69
C SER A 3 19.41 14.92 2.23
N LEU A 4 20.55 14.80 1.54
CA LEU A 4 20.70 15.12 0.11
C LEU A 4 19.64 14.43 -0.79
N ARG A 5 18.94 13.40 -0.29
CA ARG A 5 17.77 12.80 -0.94
C ARG A 5 16.58 13.77 -1.07
N PHE A 6 16.37 14.68 -0.12
CA PHE A 6 15.26 15.64 -0.09
C PHE A 6 15.41 16.80 -1.10
N ILE A 7 16.64 17.24 -1.34
CA ILE A 7 16.94 18.22 -2.40
C ILE A 7 16.78 17.58 -3.80
N ARG A 8 17.11 16.29 -3.94
CA ARG A 8 16.86 15.54 -5.17
C ARG A 8 15.37 15.33 -5.43
N PHE A 9 14.56 15.12 -4.38
CA PHE A 9 13.10 15.02 -4.48
C PHE A 9 12.48 16.32 -5.03
N THR A 10 12.79 17.48 -4.44
CA THR A 10 12.25 18.78 -4.89
C THR A 10 12.72 19.20 -6.28
N GLN A 11 13.92 18.78 -6.71
CA GLN A 11 14.39 19.00 -8.08
C GLN A 11 13.82 18.00 -9.09
N ARG A 12 13.58 16.74 -8.71
CA ARG A 12 13.00 15.70 -9.60
C ARG A 12 11.50 15.85 -9.81
N SER A 13 10.75 16.34 -8.81
CA SER A 13 9.32 16.65 -8.97
C SER A 13 9.05 17.72 -10.04
N LYS A 14 10.05 18.52 -10.42
CA LYS A 14 9.98 19.47 -11.54
C LYS A 14 10.33 18.86 -12.91
N PHE A 15 10.94 17.68 -12.96
CA PHE A 15 11.52 17.12 -14.20
C PHE A 15 10.83 15.86 -14.74
N CYS A 16 9.84 15.29 -14.05
CA CYS A 16 9.02 14.21 -14.60
C CYS A 16 7.91 14.78 -15.51
N ILE A 17 8.31 15.36 -16.64
CA ILE A 17 7.43 15.82 -17.73
C ILE A 17 7.64 14.90 -18.96
N LEU A 18 6.62 14.05 -19.25
CA LEU A 18 6.34 13.24 -20.46
C LEU A 18 7.21 11.98 -20.79
N PRO A 19 6.70 10.97 -21.58
CA PRO A 19 5.32 10.69 -22.07
C PRO A 19 4.76 9.24 -21.87
N ARG A 20 3.44 9.09 -22.12
CA ARG A 20 2.59 7.88 -22.37
C ARG A 20 2.09 7.03 -21.17
N ILE A 21 0.90 7.36 -20.67
CA ILE A 21 -0.40 6.62 -20.74
C ILE A 21 -1.47 7.66 -20.33
N ILE A 22 -2.35 8.05 -21.25
CA ILE A 22 -2.97 9.39 -21.30
C ILE A 22 -4.14 9.63 -20.32
N GLY A 23 -4.63 8.63 -19.57
CA GLY A 23 -5.71 8.84 -18.60
C GLY A 23 -5.21 9.14 -17.18
N VAL A 24 -4.74 8.09 -16.50
CA VAL A 24 -4.44 8.10 -15.06
C VAL A 24 -3.18 8.91 -14.71
N LYS A 25 -2.11 8.79 -15.51
CA LYS A 25 -0.88 9.56 -15.26
C LYS A 25 -1.07 11.06 -15.47
N GLY A 26 -1.89 11.47 -16.44
CA GLY A 26 -2.21 12.88 -16.68
C GLY A 26 -2.94 13.51 -15.48
N LEU A 27 -3.93 12.81 -14.94
CA LEU A 27 -4.64 13.20 -13.73
C LEU A 27 -3.72 13.26 -12.50
N GLN A 28 -2.81 12.29 -12.39
CA GLN A 28 -1.85 12.21 -11.29
C GLN A 28 -0.79 13.32 -11.32
N LEU A 29 -0.31 13.71 -12.50
CA LEU A 29 0.55 14.89 -12.65
C LEU A 29 -0.19 16.17 -12.24
N GLN A 30 -1.45 16.31 -12.66
CA GLN A 30 -2.26 17.49 -12.31
C GLN A 30 -2.55 17.57 -10.81
N SER A 31 -2.80 16.45 -10.13
CA SER A 31 -3.01 16.43 -8.69
C SER A 31 -1.72 16.69 -7.91
N GLY A 32 -0.58 16.13 -8.35
CA GLY A 32 0.73 16.46 -7.79
C GLY A 32 1.10 17.94 -7.90
N ASP A 33 0.79 18.57 -9.04
CA ASP A 33 0.99 20.02 -9.23
C ASP A 33 0.12 20.85 -8.26
N ARG A 34 -1.12 20.42 -7.99
CA ARG A 34 -1.99 21.10 -6.99
C ARG A 34 -1.41 21.02 -5.57
N VAL A 35 -0.88 19.87 -5.17
CA VAL A 35 -0.22 19.68 -3.87
C VAL A 35 0.98 20.62 -3.73
N LEU A 36 1.85 20.67 -4.75
CA LEU A 36 3.06 21.49 -4.72
C LEU A 36 2.74 23.00 -4.72
N ARG A 37 1.74 23.42 -5.50
CA ARG A 37 1.27 24.81 -5.51
C ARG A 37 0.71 25.21 -4.14
N PHE A 38 -0.07 24.33 -3.51
CA PHE A 38 -0.58 24.57 -2.17
C PHE A 38 0.55 24.68 -1.15
N ALA A 39 1.50 23.75 -1.15
CA ALA A 39 2.67 23.80 -0.26
C ALA A 39 3.43 25.12 -0.41
N THR A 40 3.70 25.54 -1.65
CA THR A 40 4.38 26.81 -1.94
C THR A 40 3.59 28.02 -1.44
N LEU A 41 2.27 28.03 -1.65
CA LEU A 41 1.38 29.08 -1.16
C LEU A 41 1.41 29.13 0.37
N ALA A 42 1.26 27.98 1.03
CA ALA A 42 1.25 27.87 2.48
C ALA A 42 2.59 28.34 3.06
N THR A 43 3.73 27.91 2.52
CA THR A 43 5.05 28.39 2.95
C THR A 43 5.18 29.90 2.86
N ARG A 44 4.71 30.52 1.77
CA ARG A 44 4.72 31.98 1.64
C ARG A 44 3.80 32.64 2.64
N MET A 45 2.57 32.13 2.80
CA MET A 45 1.62 32.68 3.76
C MET A 45 2.18 32.63 5.18
N GLU A 46 2.80 31.53 5.59
CA GLU A 46 3.43 31.41 6.91
C GLU A 46 4.61 32.38 7.14
N GLN A 47 5.24 32.89 6.08
CA GLN A 47 6.28 33.93 6.20
C GLN A 47 5.71 35.33 6.46
N TYR A 48 4.47 35.60 6.05
CA TYR A 48 3.86 36.94 6.11
C TYR A 48 2.79 37.10 7.19
N ILE A 49 2.33 36.00 7.79
CA ILE A 49 1.24 36.06 8.77
C ILE A 49 1.68 36.74 10.06
N GLN A 50 0.83 37.67 10.52
CA GLN A 50 0.95 38.35 11.80
C GLN A 50 -0.36 38.21 12.57
N GLY A 51 -0.26 37.85 13.86
CA GLY A 51 -1.33 37.92 14.85
C GLY A 51 -2.74 37.56 14.35
N GLN A 52 -3.59 38.58 14.21
CA GLN A 52 -5.05 38.49 14.00
C GLN A 52 -5.49 37.79 12.69
N SER A 53 -4.59 37.61 11.71
CA SER A 53 -4.94 36.92 10.44
C SER A 53 -4.87 35.39 10.53
N ARG A 54 -4.39 34.83 11.64
CA ARG A 54 -4.13 33.38 11.77
C ARG A 54 -5.38 32.52 11.54
N ASP A 55 -6.48 32.89 12.19
CA ASP A 55 -7.74 32.12 12.12
C ASP A 55 -8.30 32.09 10.70
N LEU A 56 -8.19 33.21 9.97
CA LEU A 56 -8.65 33.30 8.58
C LEU A 56 -7.80 32.42 7.66
N VAL A 57 -6.48 32.39 7.85
CA VAL A 57 -5.61 31.52 7.05
C VAL A 57 -5.82 30.06 7.38
N ASP A 58 -6.03 29.70 8.65
CA ASP A 58 -6.29 28.32 9.06
C ASP A 58 -7.62 27.80 8.49
N GLN A 59 -8.64 28.66 8.42
CA GLN A 59 -9.89 28.37 7.70
C GLN A 59 -9.64 28.17 6.19
N ALA A 60 -8.79 28.99 5.58
CA ALA A 60 -8.44 28.85 4.17
C ALA A 60 -7.70 27.53 3.90
N TYR A 61 -6.69 27.18 4.71
CA TYR A 61 -5.99 25.90 4.63
C TYR A 61 -6.95 24.72 4.78
N THR A 62 -7.82 24.77 5.79
CA THR A 62 -8.83 23.75 6.01
C THR A 62 -9.69 23.54 4.77
N LYS A 63 -10.19 24.63 4.17
CA LYS A 63 -11.01 24.56 2.96
C LYS A 63 -10.24 24.00 1.76
N PHE A 64 -9.02 24.48 1.51
CA PHE A 64 -8.22 24.04 0.37
C PHE A 64 -7.85 22.57 0.46
N VAL A 65 -7.32 22.13 1.61
CA VAL A 65 -6.90 20.74 1.78
C VAL A 65 -8.09 19.79 1.79
N SER A 66 -9.20 20.17 2.42
CA SER A 66 -10.43 19.35 2.41
C SER A 66 -10.95 19.14 0.99
N ILE A 67 -11.00 20.20 0.17
CA ILE A 67 -11.39 20.08 -1.25
C ILE A 67 -10.39 19.23 -2.02
N MET A 68 -9.10 19.36 -1.73
CA MET A 68 -8.05 18.57 -2.36
C MET A 68 -8.24 17.08 -2.09
N PHE A 69 -8.42 16.66 -0.84
CA PHE A 69 -8.63 15.26 -0.47
C PHE A 69 -9.91 14.70 -1.09
N VAL A 70 -11.03 15.43 -0.99
CA VAL A 70 -12.30 15.02 -1.63
C VAL A 70 -12.13 14.85 -3.15
N THR A 71 -11.33 15.72 -3.78
CA THR A 71 -11.07 15.63 -5.22
C THR A 71 -10.18 14.42 -5.55
N LEU A 72 -9.16 14.13 -4.74
CA LEU A 72 -8.33 12.93 -4.91
C LEU A 72 -9.18 11.66 -4.83
N GLU A 73 -10.03 11.54 -3.81
CA GLU A 73 -10.93 10.40 -3.64
C GLU A 73 -11.90 10.25 -4.83
N LYS A 74 -12.49 11.36 -5.30
CA LYS A 74 -13.38 11.33 -6.48
C LYS A 74 -12.64 10.92 -7.75
N ILE A 75 -11.41 11.39 -7.95
CA ILE A 75 -10.60 11.00 -9.11
C ILE A 75 -10.23 9.51 -9.03
N ALA A 76 -9.83 9.02 -7.86
CA ALA A 76 -9.51 7.61 -7.66
C ALA A 76 -10.69 6.69 -8.04
N GLN A 77 -11.91 7.11 -7.74
CA GLN A 77 -13.13 6.39 -8.11
C GLN A 77 -13.40 6.31 -9.62
N THR A 78 -12.80 7.19 -10.44
CA THR A 78 -13.00 7.15 -11.91
C THR A 78 -12.32 5.95 -12.57
N ASP A 79 -11.27 5.40 -11.95
CA ASP A 79 -10.62 4.17 -12.38
C ASP A 79 -10.26 3.29 -11.16
N PRO A 80 -11.21 2.46 -10.67
CA PRO A 80 -11.03 1.65 -9.47
C PRO A 80 -9.82 0.71 -9.53
N LYS A 81 -9.36 0.35 -10.74
CA LYS A 81 -8.20 -0.53 -10.93
C LYS A 81 -6.90 0.12 -10.47
N TYR A 82 -6.79 1.44 -10.58
CA TYR A 82 -5.61 2.22 -10.21
C TYR A 82 -5.83 3.13 -9.01
N ALA A 83 -7.02 3.08 -8.39
CA ALA A 83 -7.42 3.94 -7.27
C ALA A 83 -6.38 3.97 -6.15
N ASP A 84 -5.98 2.81 -5.61
CA ASP A 84 -5.06 2.77 -4.48
C ASP A 84 -3.66 3.28 -4.81
N ILE A 85 -3.15 3.00 -6.02
CA ILE A 85 -1.86 3.52 -6.48
C ILE A 85 -1.94 5.05 -6.61
N PHE A 86 -3.02 5.55 -7.21
CA PHE A 86 -3.24 6.98 -7.33
C PHE A 86 -3.29 7.65 -5.96
N LEU A 87 -4.06 7.10 -5.01
CA LEU A 87 -4.19 7.66 -3.67
C LEU A 87 -2.87 7.61 -2.90
N LEU A 88 -2.18 6.46 -2.86
CA LEU A 88 -0.93 6.34 -2.12
C LEU A 88 0.15 7.30 -2.67
N GLU A 89 0.27 7.44 -3.99
CA GLU A 89 1.30 8.34 -4.55
C GLU A 89 0.97 9.81 -4.29
N ASN A 90 -0.30 10.19 -4.34
CA ASN A 90 -0.72 11.57 -4.06
C ASN A 90 -0.63 11.93 -2.57
N TYR A 91 -1.02 11.03 -1.67
CA TYR A 91 -0.89 11.27 -0.24
C TYR A 91 0.59 11.27 0.20
N ALA A 92 1.44 10.42 -0.39
CA ALA A 92 2.89 10.50 -0.19
C ALA A 92 3.46 11.84 -0.67
N ALA A 93 3.04 12.32 -1.85
CA ALA A 93 3.43 13.63 -2.35
C ALA A 93 2.96 14.76 -1.42
N PHE A 94 1.75 14.66 -0.87
CA PHE A 94 1.23 15.60 0.12
C PHE A 94 2.07 15.62 1.39
N GLN A 95 2.32 14.47 2.00
CA GLN A 95 3.16 14.34 3.19
C GLN A 95 4.55 14.95 2.94
N ASN A 96 5.22 14.55 1.86
CA ASN A 96 6.56 15.05 1.54
C ASN A 96 6.59 16.58 1.33
N SER A 97 5.54 17.15 0.73
CA SER A 97 5.46 18.59 0.47
C SER A 97 5.10 19.42 1.70
N LEU A 98 4.41 18.83 2.68
CA LEU A 98 3.87 19.52 3.86
C LEU A 98 4.65 19.21 5.14
N TYR A 99 5.63 18.31 5.12
CA TYR A 99 6.36 17.86 6.31
C TYR A 99 6.85 19.00 7.20
N ASP A 100 7.62 19.95 6.65
CA ASP A 100 8.18 21.07 7.43
C ASP A 100 7.08 21.99 7.97
N LEU A 101 6.04 22.24 7.17
CA LEU A 101 4.91 23.08 7.57
C LEU A 101 4.05 22.42 8.65
N ALA A 102 3.81 21.12 8.56
CA ALA A 102 3.04 20.36 9.53
C ALA A 102 3.69 20.37 10.93
N ASN A 103 5.02 20.47 11.00
CA ASN A 103 5.73 20.55 12.27
C ASN A 103 5.55 21.88 13.01
N VAL A 104 5.17 22.95 12.29
CA VAL A 104 5.08 24.30 12.86
C VAL A 104 3.68 24.92 12.76
N VAL A 105 2.80 24.37 11.92
CA VAL A 105 1.41 24.84 11.73
C VAL A 105 0.42 23.74 12.19
N PRO A 106 -0.20 23.88 13.37
CA PRO A 106 -1.09 22.85 13.93
C PRO A 106 -2.26 22.46 13.02
N THR A 107 -2.85 23.44 12.32
CA THR A 107 -3.94 23.19 11.37
C THR A 107 -3.51 22.27 10.22
N LEU A 108 -2.27 22.41 9.73
CA LEU A 108 -1.72 21.54 8.68
C LEU A 108 -1.26 20.19 9.22
N ALA A 109 -0.83 20.12 10.49
CA ALA A 109 -0.48 18.86 11.17
C ALA A 109 -1.63 17.85 11.14
N LYS A 110 -2.87 18.31 11.41
CA LYS A 110 -4.07 17.48 11.32
C LYS A 110 -4.21 16.83 9.94
N PHE A 111 -4.07 17.61 8.87
CA PHE A 111 -4.17 17.09 7.51
C PHE A 111 -3.01 16.19 7.11
N TYR A 112 -1.81 16.45 7.63
CA TYR A 112 -0.67 15.56 7.46
C TYR A 112 -0.95 14.17 8.07
N HIS A 113 -1.52 14.11 9.27
CA HIS A 113 -1.93 12.84 9.87
C HIS A 113 -3.03 12.14 9.07
N GLN A 114 -4.05 12.87 8.60
CA GLN A 114 -5.10 12.31 7.74
C GLN A 114 -4.54 11.75 6.42
N ALA A 115 -3.64 12.48 5.76
CA ALA A 115 -2.94 11.99 4.58
C ALA A 115 -2.12 10.74 4.89
N SER A 116 -1.51 10.69 6.07
CA SER A 116 -0.71 9.53 6.49
C SER A 116 -1.59 8.29 6.67
N GLU A 117 -2.73 8.43 7.32
CA GLU A 117 -3.68 7.34 7.47
C GLU A 117 -4.22 6.87 6.11
N ALA A 118 -4.63 7.80 5.25
CA ALA A 118 -5.14 7.47 3.93
C ALA A 118 -4.06 6.80 3.04
N TYR A 119 -2.81 7.26 3.13
CA TYR A 119 -1.65 6.62 2.50
C TYR A 119 -1.49 5.16 2.98
N GLU A 120 -1.47 4.94 4.29
CA GLU A 120 -1.31 3.60 4.87
C GLU A 120 -2.44 2.67 4.43
N GLN A 121 -3.69 3.13 4.47
CA GLN A 121 -4.85 2.35 4.03
C GLN A 121 -4.75 1.98 2.54
N ALA A 122 -4.36 2.92 1.68
CA ALA A 122 -4.15 2.66 0.25
C ALA A 122 -3.00 1.67 0.02
N CYS A 123 -1.90 1.77 0.77
CA CYS A 123 -0.82 0.80 0.75
C CYS A 123 -1.31 -0.60 1.11
N THR A 124 -2.04 -0.76 2.21
CA THR A 124 -2.57 -2.05 2.67
C THR A 124 -3.48 -2.69 1.61
N ARG A 125 -4.40 -1.93 1.03
CA ARG A 125 -5.30 -2.43 -0.02
C ARG A 125 -4.52 -2.82 -1.28
N HIS A 126 -3.60 -1.97 -1.74
CA HIS A 126 -2.80 -2.26 -2.92
C HIS A 126 -1.95 -3.51 -2.75
N ILE A 127 -1.21 -3.60 -1.63
CA ILE A 127 -0.37 -4.75 -1.29
C ILE A 127 -1.19 -6.03 -1.21
N SER A 128 -2.36 -5.97 -0.57
CA SER A 128 -3.27 -7.11 -0.50
C SER A 128 -3.62 -7.60 -1.91
N VAL A 129 -4.02 -6.71 -2.82
CA VAL A 129 -4.31 -7.08 -4.22
C VAL A 129 -3.10 -7.74 -4.89
N ILE A 130 -1.89 -7.20 -4.72
CA ILE A 130 -0.67 -7.78 -5.30
C ILE A 130 -0.45 -9.21 -4.79
N ILE A 131 -0.52 -9.41 -3.48
CA ILE A 131 -0.35 -10.71 -2.83
C ILE A 131 -1.41 -11.70 -3.33
N TYR A 132 -2.69 -11.33 -3.27
CA TYR A 132 -3.78 -12.18 -3.73
C TYR A 132 -3.63 -12.55 -5.20
N THR A 133 -3.13 -11.66 -6.06
CA THR A 133 -2.97 -12.02 -7.48
C THR A 133 -1.95 -13.13 -7.73
N GLN A 134 -1.07 -13.43 -6.78
CA GLN A 134 -0.12 -14.55 -6.88
C GLN A 134 -0.54 -15.76 -6.03
N PHE A 135 -1.19 -15.52 -4.89
CA PHE A 135 -1.45 -16.54 -3.87
C PHE A 135 -2.95 -16.73 -3.56
N GLU A 136 -3.82 -16.36 -4.50
CA GLU A 136 -5.28 -16.42 -4.33
C GLU A 136 -5.75 -17.79 -3.83
N ARG A 137 -5.31 -18.87 -4.47
CA ARG A 137 -5.72 -20.24 -4.12
C ARG A 137 -5.31 -20.63 -2.70
N LEU A 138 -4.12 -20.21 -2.26
CA LEU A 138 -3.60 -20.47 -0.92
C LEU A 138 -4.49 -19.79 0.12
N PHE A 139 -4.75 -18.50 -0.06
CA PHE A 139 -5.50 -17.72 0.92
C PHE A 139 -7.01 -17.97 0.86
N GLN A 140 -7.57 -18.39 -0.28
CA GLN A 140 -8.94 -18.89 -0.35
C GLN A 140 -9.08 -20.23 0.37
N PHE A 141 -8.10 -21.13 0.25
CA PHE A 141 -8.09 -22.38 1.00
C PHE A 141 -8.03 -22.11 2.52
N ALA A 142 -7.14 -21.21 2.95
CA ALA A 142 -7.04 -20.77 4.34
C ALA A 142 -8.35 -20.18 4.87
N ARG A 143 -8.97 -19.27 4.12
CA ARG A 143 -10.23 -18.63 4.51
C ARG A 143 -11.37 -19.63 4.67
N ARG A 144 -11.49 -20.61 3.76
CA ARG A 144 -12.51 -21.67 3.87
C ARG A 144 -12.36 -22.51 5.14
N ILE A 145 -11.12 -22.73 5.57
CA ILE A 145 -10.83 -23.38 6.85
C ILE A 145 -11.31 -22.51 8.00
N GLU A 146 -10.90 -21.24 8.04
CA GLU A 146 -11.29 -20.30 9.09
C GLU A 146 -12.82 -20.19 9.22
N ASP A 147 -13.52 -20.06 8.10
CA ASP A 147 -14.99 -19.96 8.05
C ASP A 147 -15.65 -21.22 8.66
N LEU A 148 -15.12 -22.41 8.38
CA LEU A 148 -15.66 -23.67 8.91
C LEU A 148 -15.35 -23.86 10.40
N MET A 149 -14.22 -23.35 10.88
CA MET A 149 -13.83 -23.44 12.30
C MET A 149 -14.81 -22.74 13.26
N TYR A 150 -15.69 -21.87 12.74
CA TYR A 150 -16.80 -21.31 13.53
C TYR A 150 -17.97 -22.28 13.73
N THR A 151 -18.01 -23.37 12.96
CA THR A 151 -19.18 -24.26 12.87
C THR A 151 -18.88 -25.71 13.20
N ILE A 152 -17.65 -26.17 12.96
CA ILE A 152 -17.22 -27.57 13.12
C ILE A 152 -15.85 -27.65 13.80
N THR A 153 -15.50 -28.82 14.33
CA THR A 153 -14.19 -28.99 14.98
C THR A 153 -13.05 -29.15 13.95
N PRO A 154 -11.79 -28.82 14.30
CA PRO A 154 -10.65 -28.95 13.39
C PRO A 154 -10.49 -30.35 12.77
N GLU A 155 -10.86 -31.39 13.51
CA GLU A 155 -10.75 -32.80 13.11
C GLU A 155 -11.77 -33.17 12.01
N GLU A 156 -12.87 -32.43 11.90
CA GLU A 156 -13.92 -32.66 10.90
C GLU A 156 -13.61 -31.99 9.56
N ILE A 157 -12.72 -30.99 9.55
CA ILE A 157 -12.38 -30.19 8.36
C ILE A 157 -11.80 -31.05 7.22
N PRO A 158 -10.90 -32.03 7.44
CA PRO A 158 -10.37 -32.88 6.37
C PRO A 158 -11.43 -33.73 5.65
N PHE A 159 -12.61 -33.90 6.24
CA PHE A 159 -13.73 -34.63 5.64
C PHE A 159 -14.68 -33.73 4.83
N GLN A 160 -14.48 -32.41 4.87
CA GLN A 160 -15.25 -31.45 4.08
C GLN A 160 -14.80 -31.42 2.63
N LEU A 161 -15.75 -31.21 1.72
CA LEU A 161 -15.49 -31.21 0.28
C LEU A 161 -14.45 -30.16 -0.12
N GLY A 162 -13.35 -30.60 -0.73
CA GLY A 162 -12.29 -29.72 -1.22
C GLY A 162 -11.32 -29.23 -0.13
N LEU A 163 -11.36 -29.83 1.07
CA LEU A 163 -10.44 -29.58 2.17
C LEU A 163 -9.78 -30.89 2.63
N SER A 164 -9.77 -31.94 1.81
CA SER A 164 -9.06 -33.16 2.17
C SER A 164 -7.54 -32.95 2.17
N LYS A 165 -6.79 -33.87 2.80
CA LYS A 165 -5.32 -33.90 2.69
C LYS A 165 -4.83 -33.89 1.24
N MET A 166 -5.55 -34.56 0.35
CA MET A 166 -5.22 -34.56 -1.08
C MET A 166 -5.45 -33.19 -1.72
N ASP A 167 -6.51 -32.48 -1.33
CA ASP A 167 -6.79 -31.14 -1.85
C ASP A 167 -5.76 -30.13 -1.36
N LEU A 168 -5.36 -30.22 -0.08
CA LEU A 168 -4.23 -29.46 0.47
C LEU A 168 -2.95 -29.67 -0.35
N ARG A 169 -2.56 -30.92 -0.61
CA ARG A 169 -1.37 -31.24 -1.45
C ARG A 169 -1.46 -30.66 -2.85
N LYS A 170 -2.62 -30.80 -3.50
CA LYS A 170 -2.86 -30.25 -4.85
C LYS A 170 -2.73 -28.73 -4.85
N MET A 171 -3.33 -28.07 -3.85
CA MET A 171 -3.29 -26.62 -3.70
C MET A 171 -1.85 -26.14 -3.46
N LEU A 172 -1.12 -26.75 -2.50
CA LEU A 172 0.27 -26.45 -2.19
C LEU A 172 1.15 -26.61 -3.44
N LYS A 173 1.03 -27.73 -4.14
CA LYS A 173 1.76 -27.96 -5.39
C LYS A 173 1.46 -26.87 -6.41
N SER A 174 0.19 -26.52 -6.63
CA SER A 174 -0.17 -25.53 -7.64
C SER A 174 0.24 -24.09 -7.31
N THR A 175 0.43 -23.76 -6.03
CA THR A 175 0.65 -22.39 -5.58
C THR A 175 2.10 -22.12 -5.17
N LEU A 176 2.75 -23.11 -4.53
CA LEU A 176 4.11 -22.99 -4.02
C LEU A 176 5.16 -23.58 -4.97
N SER A 177 4.77 -24.35 -6.00
CA SER A 177 5.73 -24.75 -7.03
C SER A 177 6.19 -23.53 -7.83
N GLY A 178 7.47 -23.18 -7.72
CA GLY A 178 8.02 -21.99 -8.38
C GLY A 178 7.64 -20.68 -7.68
N VAL A 179 7.51 -20.70 -6.36
CA VAL A 179 7.20 -19.51 -5.53
C VAL A 179 8.14 -18.33 -5.82
N ASP A 180 9.40 -18.55 -6.20
CA ASP A 180 10.34 -17.50 -6.60
C ASP A 180 9.82 -16.65 -7.77
N LYS A 181 9.13 -17.29 -8.73
CA LYS A 181 8.52 -16.60 -9.87
C LYS A 181 7.33 -15.77 -9.42
N SER A 182 6.53 -16.29 -8.49
CA SER A 182 5.40 -15.57 -7.89
C SER A 182 5.88 -14.35 -7.10
N ILE A 183 6.93 -14.49 -6.29
CA ILE A 183 7.55 -13.38 -5.54
C ILE A 183 8.12 -12.34 -6.51
N SER A 184 8.86 -12.77 -7.53
CA SER A 184 9.38 -11.88 -8.58
C SER A 184 8.24 -11.14 -9.31
N ALA A 185 7.10 -11.80 -9.54
CA ALA A 185 5.94 -11.20 -10.16
C ALA A 185 5.27 -10.16 -9.26
N MET A 186 5.22 -10.38 -7.93
CA MET A 186 4.76 -9.37 -6.97
C MET A 186 5.62 -8.10 -7.06
N TYR A 187 6.95 -8.25 -6.97
CA TYR A 187 7.88 -7.13 -7.04
C TYR A 187 7.74 -6.36 -8.36
N LYS A 188 7.75 -7.06 -9.50
CA LYS A 188 7.58 -6.44 -10.82
C LYS A 188 6.27 -5.69 -10.96
N LYS A 189 5.19 -6.21 -10.37
CA LYS A 189 3.87 -5.60 -10.44
C LYS A 189 3.80 -4.33 -9.58
N LEU A 190 4.42 -4.34 -8.39
CA LEU A 190 4.61 -3.12 -7.60
C LEU A 190 5.42 -2.08 -8.38
N GLN A 191 6.59 -2.46 -8.91
CA GLN A 191 7.47 -1.57 -9.67
C GLN A 191 6.77 -0.93 -10.87
N LYS A 192 6.06 -1.72 -11.69
CA LYS A 192 5.42 -1.25 -12.92
C LYS A 192 4.28 -0.25 -12.67
N ASN A 193 3.61 -0.39 -11.53
CA ASN A 193 2.45 0.41 -11.19
C ASN A 193 2.81 1.78 -10.65
N LEU A 194 3.99 1.91 -10.04
CA LEU A 194 4.45 3.16 -9.43
C LEU A 194 4.98 4.14 -10.48
N THR A 195 4.71 5.42 -10.23
CA THR A 195 5.36 6.54 -10.92
C THR A 195 6.59 7.00 -10.13
N SER A 196 6.52 6.97 -8.80
CA SER A 196 7.60 7.30 -7.88
C SER A 196 8.35 6.06 -7.43
N GLU A 197 9.47 5.76 -8.08
CA GLU A 197 10.34 4.62 -7.77
C GLU A 197 10.88 4.65 -6.33
N GLU A 198 10.95 5.84 -5.70
CA GLU A 198 11.45 6.01 -4.33
C GLU A 198 10.51 5.38 -3.28
N LEU A 199 9.24 5.13 -3.62
CA LEU A 199 8.28 4.43 -2.76
C LEU A 199 8.44 2.91 -2.83
N LEU A 200 9.11 2.39 -3.85
CA LEU A 200 9.19 0.94 -4.09
C LEU A 200 9.85 0.17 -2.94
N PRO A 201 10.99 0.60 -2.35
CA PRO A 201 11.61 -0.15 -1.25
C PRO A 201 10.69 -0.32 -0.04
N SER A 202 10.05 0.77 0.40
CA SER A 202 9.17 0.73 1.57
C SER A 202 7.89 -0.06 1.31
N LEU A 203 7.31 0.06 0.12
CA LEU A 203 6.16 -0.76 -0.30
C LEU A 203 6.52 -2.24 -0.42
N TRP A 204 7.72 -2.54 -0.90
CA TRP A 204 8.19 -3.92 -0.99
C TRP A 204 8.40 -4.53 0.39
N ASP A 205 9.02 -3.80 1.32
CA ASP A 205 9.17 -4.26 2.71
C ASP A 205 7.82 -4.51 3.39
N LYS A 206 6.84 -3.63 3.20
CA LYS A 206 5.46 -3.85 3.67
C LYS A 206 4.82 -5.07 3.01
N CYS A 207 5.03 -5.27 1.70
CA CYS A 207 4.49 -6.41 0.98
C CYS A 207 5.08 -7.74 1.47
N LYS A 208 6.40 -7.79 1.70
CA LYS A 208 7.07 -8.96 2.28
C LYS A 208 6.51 -9.29 3.65
N LYS A 209 6.36 -8.28 4.51
CA LYS A 209 5.79 -8.44 5.86
C LYS A 209 4.36 -8.98 5.80
N GLU A 210 3.48 -8.32 5.06
CA GLU A 210 2.07 -8.72 4.94
C GLU A 210 1.92 -10.14 4.38
N PHE A 211 2.73 -10.51 3.39
CA PHE A 211 2.73 -11.88 2.87
C PHE A 211 3.16 -12.88 3.94
N LEU A 212 4.23 -12.61 4.69
CA LEU A 212 4.74 -13.49 5.73
C LEU A 212 3.72 -13.65 6.87
N ASP A 213 3.08 -12.57 7.31
CA ASP A 213 2.06 -12.61 8.38
C ASP A 213 0.87 -13.50 7.97
N LYS A 214 0.41 -13.39 6.72
CA LYS A 214 -0.65 -14.26 6.18
C LYS A 214 -0.18 -15.71 5.99
N TYR A 215 1.06 -15.91 5.54
CA TYR A 215 1.62 -17.23 5.33
C TYR A 215 1.82 -17.97 6.65
N GLU A 216 2.28 -17.29 7.69
CA GLU A 216 2.41 -17.83 9.04
C GLU A 216 1.05 -18.26 9.60
N SER A 217 0.02 -17.43 9.45
CA SER A 217 -1.35 -17.78 9.83
C SER A 217 -1.83 -19.05 9.11
N PHE A 218 -1.56 -19.17 7.80
CA PHE A 218 -1.86 -20.37 7.04
C PHE A 218 -1.11 -21.61 7.55
N VAL A 219 0.20 -21.51 7.81
CA VAL A 219 1.01 -22.63 8.33
C VAL A 219 0.47 -23.10 9.68
N GLN A 220 0.09 -22.19 10.57
CA GLN A 220 -0.51 -22.52 11.87
C GLN A 220 -1.86 -23.24 11.71
N LEU A 221 -2.73 -22.78 10.81
CA LEU A 221 -3.99 -23.45 10.50
C LEU A 221 -3.77 -24.87 9.99
N VAL A 222 -2.83 -25.05 9.06
CA VAL A 222 -2.56 -26.37 8.50
C VAL A 222 -1.95 -27.32 9.53
N ALA A 223 -1.04 -26.83 10.36
CA ALA A 223 -0.48 -27.60 11.48
C ALA A 223 -1.57 -28.03 12.47
N LYS A 224 -2.59 -27.21 12.70
CA LYS A 224 -3.70 -27.57 13.59
C LYS A 224 -4.60 -28.68 13.03
N ILE A 225 -4.78 -28.75 11.70
CA ILE A 225 -5.81 -29.59 11.06
C ILE A 225 -5.23 -30.86 10.41
N TYR A 226 -4.05 -30.77 9.81
CA TYR A 226 -3.52 -31.82 8.92
C TYR A 226 -2.25 -32.52 9.41
N HIS A 227 -1.78 -32.20 10.62
CA HIS A 227 -0.58 -32.80 11.22
C HIS A 227 -0.68 -34.35 11.31
N PRO A 228 0.43 -35.11 11.13
CA PRO A 228 1.81 -34.72 10.84
C PRO A 228 2.21 -34.81 9.35
N SER A 229 1.26 -34.82 8.42
CA SER A 229 1.47 -35.50 7.12
C SER A 229 2.05 -34.66 5.97
N GLU A 230 2.28 -33.35 6.13
CA GLU A 230 2.59 -32.48 4.98
C GLU A 230 3.90 -31.70 5.14
N ASN A 231 4.78 -31.80 4.14
CA ASN A 231 6.01 -31.02 4.05
C ASN A 231 5.71 -29.65 3.42
N ILE A 232 5.40 -28.67 4.26
CA ILE A 232 5.09 -27.30 3.85
C ILE A 232 6.32 -26.44 4.13
N PRO A 233 6.76 -25.57 3.19
CA PRO A 233 7.87 -24.67 3.45
C PRO A 233 7.60 -23.85 4.71
N SER A 234 8.57 -23.81 5.60
CA SER A 234 8.53 -23.01 6.81
C SER A 234 8.46 -21.52 6.50
N VAL A 235 8.02 -20.74 7.49
CA VAL A 235 8.04 -19.27 7.42
C VAL A 235 9.47 -18.75 7.25
N ALA A 236 10.47 -19.45 7.81
CA ALA A 236 11.88 -19.11 7.67
C ALA A 236 12.37 -19.26 6.22
N GLU A 237 12.06 -20.39 5.57
CA GLU A 237 12.39 -20.60 4.15
C GLU A 237 11.73 -19.53 3.26
N MET A 238 10.44 -19.23 3.49
CA MET A 238 9.76 -18.16 2.74
C MET A 238 10.40 -16.78 2.94
N ARG A 239 10.87 -16.49 4.16
CA ARG A 239 11.57 -15.23 4.46
C ARG A 239 12.90 -15.13 3.72
N GLU A 240 13.66 -16.22 3.62
CA GLU A 240 14.91 -16.24 2.86
C GLU A 240 14.67 -16.00 1.37
N LEU A 241 13.63 -16.61 0.79
CA LEU A 241 13.28 -16.38 -0.62
C LEU A 241 12.90 -14.92 -0.90
N LEU A 242 12.19 -14.27 0.04
CA LEU A 242 11.84 -12.84 -0.05
C LEU A 242 13.03 -11.91 0.16
N ALA A 243 14.08 -12.36 0.87
CA ALA A 243 15.28 -11.57 1.11
C ALA A 243 16.22 -11.53 -0.12
N ASN A 244 16.12 -12.53 -1.00
CA ASN A 244 16.92 -12.65 -2.21
C ASN A 244 16.41 -11.77 -3.39
N LEU A 245 15.38 -10.93 -3.16
CA LEU A 245 14.75 -10.01 -4.12
C LEU A 245 14.54 -8.61 -3.52
#